data_AF-A0A3M1L450-F1
#
_entry.id   AF-A0A3M1L450-F1
#
_cell.length_a   1.000
_cell.length_b   1.000
_cell.length_c   1.000
_cell.angle_alpha   90.00
_cell.angle_beta   90.00
_cell.angle_gamma   90.00
#
_symmetry.space_group_name_H-M   'P 1'
#
loop_
_entity.id
_entity.type
_entity.pdbx_description
1 polymer ?
#
loop_
_entity_poly.entity_id
_entity_poly.type
_entity_poly.pdbx_seq_one_letter_code
_entity_poly.pdbx_strand_id
1 'polypeptide(L)'
;MNDDAIFRALESRKWGAEHLSNRVVLVEDSPEVSEALCYLLRRAHFDVSAAADGMSGLELVRKQRPKVAIVDLFLPHVSGFELCDTIRKDDRLREMFIIALTGMAEDDEDMAEMRG
;
A
#
# COMPACT_ATOMS: atom_id res chain seq x y z
N MET A 1 -5.47 -2.51 29.69
CA MET A 1 -6.61 -2.54 28.74
C MET A 1 -6.18 -3.51 27.68
N ASN A 2 -6.79 -4.69 27.60
CA ASN A 2 -6.22 -5.83 26.86
C ASN A 2 -6.61 -5.75 25.38
N ASP A 3 -5.63 -5.77 24.49
CA ASP A 3 -5.81 -5.62 23.03
C ASP A 3 -6.82 -6.63 22.43
N ASP A 4 -7.00 -7.77 23.09
CA ASP A 4 -7.96 -8.83 22.75
C ASP A 4 -9.42 -8.37 22.59
N ALA A 5 -9.84 -7.36 23.35
CA ALA A 5 -11.23 -6.91 23.35
C ALA A 5 -11.61 -6.19 22.05
N ILE A 6 -10.66 -5.45 21.46
CA ILE A 6 -10.84 -4.74 20.20
C ILE A 6 -10.87 -5.74 19.04
N PHE A 7 -9.98 -6.75 19.04
CA PHE A 7 -9.96 -7.79 18.02
C PHE A 7 -11.26 -8.61 17.98
N ARG A 8 -11.78 -9.03 19.14
CA ARG A 8 -13.08 -9.74 19.21
C ARG A 8 -14.26 -8.88 18.74
N ALA A 9 -14.20 -7.57 18.97
CA ALA A 9 -15.22 -6.65 18.49
C ALA A 9 -15.20 -6.51 16.95
N LEU A 10 -14.01 -6.56 16.35
CA LEU A 10 -13.84 -6.55 14.89
C LEU A 10 -14.31 -7.85 14.24
N GLU A 11 -14.04 -9.01 14.85
CA GLU A 11 -14.56 -10.31 14.38
C GLU A 11 -16.09 -10.39 14.41
N SER A 12 -16.74 -9.69 15.35
CA SER A 12 -18.21 -9.71 15.51
C SER A 12 -18.97 -8.82 14.52
N ARG A 13 -18.29 -7.88 13.84
CA ARG A 13 -18.91 -6.92 12.91
C ARG A 13 -18.76 -7.37 11.47
N LYS A 14 -19.75 -8.12 10.94
CA LYS A 14 -20.12 -8.25 9.50
C LYS A 14 -18.98 -8.17 8.45
N TRP A 15 -17.81 -8.67 8.79
CA TRP A 15 -16.69 -8.84 7.91
C TRP A 15 -16.17 -10.23 8.21
N GLY A 16 -16.86 -11.20 7.62
CA GLY A 16 -16.55 -12.61 7.85
C GLY A 16 -15.06 -12.82 7.59
N ALA A 17 -14.40 -13.44 8.55
CA ALA A 17 -13.04 -13.98 8.46
C ALA A 17 -12.86 -15.01 7.31
N GLU A 18 -13.88 -15.19 6.48
CA GLU A 18 -14.00 -16.17 5.41
C GLU A 18 -13.59 -15.59 4.03
N HIS A 19 -13.35 -14.27 3.88
CA HIS A 19 -13.19 -13.71 2.52
C HIS A 19 -12.30 -12.48 2.31
N LEU A 20 -11.31 -12.20 3.16
CA LEU A 20 -10.19 -11.35 2.74
C LEU A 20 -8.94 -12.15 2.50
N SER A 21 -8.41 -12.06 1.29
CA SER A 21 -6.98 -12.15 1.13
C SER A 21 -6.37 -11.04 1.99
N ASN A 22 -5.67 -11.42 3.07
CA ASN A 22 -4.88 -10.49 3.91
C ASN A 22 -3.63 -9.96 3.18
N ARG A 23 -3.64 -10.01 1.84
CA ARG A 23 -2.52 -9.62 1.00
C ARG A 23 -2.51 -8.12 0.81
N VAL A 24 -1.37 -7.52 1.10
CA VAL A 24 -1.07 -6.12 0.86
C VAL A 24 0.15 -6.07 -0.05
N VAL A 25 0.08 -5.23 -1.08
CA VAL A 25 1.27 -4.83 -1.84
C VAL A 25 1.68 -3.44 -1.39
N LEU A 26 2.93 -3.29 -0.96
CA LEU A 26 3.57 -2.01 -0.66
C LEU A 26 4.46 -1.61 -1.83
N VAL A 27 4.39 -0.37 -2.28
CA VAL A 27 5.28 0.22 -3.27
C VAL A 27 5.92 1.45 -2.64
N GLU A 28 7.20 1.36 -2.33
CA GLU A 28 7.98 2.32 -1.53
C GLU A 28 9.47 2.09 -1.84
N ASP A 29 10.17 3.12 -2.30
CA ASP A 29 11.56 3.01 -2.74
C ASP A 29 12.57 3.16 -1.59
N SER A 30 12.22 3.86 -0.50
CA SER A 30 13.08 3.89 0.70
C SER A 30 13.10 2.52 1.38
N PRO A 31 14.26 1.85 1.45
CA PRO A 31 14.37 0.57 2.15
C PRO A 31 14.00 0.68 3.63
N GLU A 32 14.35 1.79 4.28
CA GLU A 32 14.07 2.04 5.69
C GLU A 32 12.57 2.17 5.96
N VAL A 33 11.86 2.97 5.15
CA VAL A 33 10.40 3.15 5.27
C VAL A 33 9.69 1.84 4.93
N SER A 34 10.12 1.18 3.85
CA SER A 34 9.55 -0.09 3.39
C SER A 34 9.68 -1.19 4.45
N GLU A 35 10.86 -1.32 5.09
CA GLU A 35 11.08 -2.29 6.16
C GLU A 35 10.19 -2.00 7.38
N ALA A 36 10.12 -0.74 7.81
CA ALA A 36 9.30 -0.33 8.95
C ALA A 36 7.80 -0.62 8.71
N LEU A 37 7.28 -0.25 7.54
CA LEU A 37 5.89 -0.51 7.16
C LEU A 37 5.60 -2.01 7.04
N CYS A 38 6.50 -2.77 6.40
CA CYS A 38 6.38 -4.22 6.32
C CYS A 38 6.33 -4.87 7.71
N TYR A 39 7.17 -4.42 8.64
CA TYR A 39 7.16 -4.91 10.03
C TYR A 39 5.82 -4.64 10.72
N LEU A 40 5.30 -3.41 10.63
CA LEU A 40 4.02 -3.02 11.25
C LEU A 40 2.84 -3.80 10.65
N LEU A 41 2.76 -3.89 9.32
CA LEU A 41 1.69 -4.60 8.62
C LEU A 41 1.70 -6.11 8.91
N ARG A 42 2.88 -6.74 8.94
CA ARG A 42 3.01 -8.16 9.31
C ARG A 42 2.62 -8.41 10.76
N ARG A 43 2.95 -7.48 11.69
CA ARG A 43 2.46 -7.54 13.08
C ARG A 43 0.95 -7.41 13.20
N ALA A 44 0.31 -6.73 12.26
CA ALA A 44 -1.15 -6.66 12.12
C ALA A 44 -1.75 -7.85 11.34
N HIS A 45 -0.98 -8.93 11.11
CA HIS A 45 -1.39 -10.16 10.44
C HIS A 45 -1.71 -10.03 8.93
N PHE A 46 -1.11 -9.03 8.26
CA PHE A 46 -1.11 -8.96 6.80
C PHE A 46 0.02 -9.77 6.17
N ASP A 47 -0.26 -10.37 5.01
CA ASP A 47 0.73 -10.95 4.09
C ASP A 47 1.22 -9.85 3.15
N VAL A 48 2.46 -9.40 3.32
CA VAL A 48 2.97 -8.18 2.67
C VAL A 48 4.04 -8.53 1.65
N SER A 49 3.80 -8.15 0.41
CA SER A 49 4.80 -8.10 -0.67
C SER A 49 5.19 -6.66 -0.95
N ALA A 50 6.48 -6.38 -1.08
CA ALA A 50 6.99 -5.04 -1.33
C ALA A 50 7.65 -4.93 -2.71
N ALA A 51 7.53 -3.77 -3.32
CA ALA A 51 8.21 -3.35 -4.54
C ALA A 51 8.88 -1.99 -4.30
N ALA A 52 10.02 -1.75 -4.94
CA ALA A 52 10.79 -0.52 -4.80
C ALA A 52 10.51 0.50 -5.91
N ASP A 53 9.64 0.17 -6.87
CA ASP A 53 9.34 1.03 -8.01
C ASP A 53 7.95 0.72 -8.59
N GLY A 54 7.45 1.65 -9.41
CA GLY A 54 6.12 1.54 -10.00
C GLY A 54 5.93 0.33 -10.92
N MET A 55 6.96 -0.09 -11.66
CA MET A 55 6.86 -1.22 -12.59
C MET A 55 6.77 -2.55 -11.82
N SER A 56 7.68 -2.78 -10.88
CA SER A 56 7.65 -3.97 -10.04
C SER A 56 6.39 -4.01 -9.16
N GLY A 57 5.91 -2.85 -8.70
CA GLY A 57 4.62 -2.70 -8.03
C GLY A 57 3.44 -3.13 -8.89
N LEU A 58 3.38 -2.67 -10.15
CA LEU A 58 2.33 -3.04 -11.09
C LEU A 58 2.31 -4.56 -11.38
N GLU A 59 3.48 -5.17 -11.55
CA GLU A 59 3.61 -6.60 -11.74
C GLU A 59 3.08 -7.38 -10.53
N LEU A 60 3.43 -6.95 -9.31
CA LEU A 60 2.97 -7.57 -8.07
C LEU A 60 1.46 -7.49 -7.91
N VAL A 61 0.84 -6.32 -8.10
CA VAL A 61 -0.62 -6.19 -7.95
C VAL A 61 -1.38 -7.01 -8.99
N ARG A 62 -0.86 -7.10 -10.23
CA ARG A 62 -1.47 -7.94 -11.28
C ARG A 62 -1.36 -9.43 -10.97
N LYS A 63 -0.21 -9.86 -10.45
CA LYS A 63 0.07 -11.26 -10.11
C LYS A 63 -0.72 -11.71 -8.88
N GLN A 64 -0.70 -10.91 -7.82
CA GLN A 64 -1.22 -11.32 -6.51
C GLN A 64 -2.69 -10.95 -6.28
N ARG A 65 -3.20 -9.95 -7.03
CA ARG A 65 -4.54 -9.38 -6.89
C ARG A 65 -4.88 -9.11 -5.42
N PRO A 66 -4.09 -8.27 -4.73
CA PRO A 66 -4.36 -7.93 -3.34
C PRO A 66 -5.64 -7.10 -3.26
N LYS A 67 -6.23 -7.02 -2.07
CA LYS A 67 -7.39 -6.13 -1.82
C LYS A 67 -6.95 -4.70 -1.53
N VAL A 68 -5.71 -4.52 -1.09
CA VAL A 68 -5.12 -3.22 -0.77
C VAL A 68 -3.73 -3.13 -1.39
N ALA A 69 -3.47 -2.02 -2.07
CA ALA A 69 -2.12 -1.56 -2.38
C ALA A 69 -1.84 -0.29 -1.56
N ILE A 70 -0.66 -0.21 -0.98
CA ILE A 70 -0.11 0.98 -0.35
C ILE A 70 0.97 1.50 -1.30
N VAL A 71 0.82 2.72 -1.78
CA VAL A 71 1.66 3.27 -2.85
C VAL A 71 2.19 4.63 -2.42
N ASP A 72 3.51 4.77 -2.35
CA ASP A 72 4.12 6.09 -2.29
C ASP A 72 3.88 6.85 -3.60
N LEU A 73 3.42 8.09 -3.47
CA LEU A 73 3.21 8.97 -4.61
C LEU A 73 4.51 9.56 -5.15
N PHE A 74 5.58 9.56 -4.34
CA PHE A 74 6.86 10.21 -4.65
C PHE A 74 7.96 9.24 -5.08
N LEU A 75 7.59 8.12 -5.72
CA LEU A 75 8.57 7.19 -6.30
C LEU A 75 9.43 7.86 -7.38
N PRO A 76 10.74 7.53 -7.45
CA PRO A 76 11.60 8.00 -8.52
C PRO A 76 11.19 7.38 -9.87
N HIS A 77 11.32 8.15 -10.95
CA HIS A 77 11.15 7.76 -12.36
C HIS A 77 9.74 7.39 -12.86
N VAL A 78 8.90 6.76 -12.04
CA VAL A 78 7.48 6.51 -12.33
C VAL A 78 6.68 7.15 -11.22
N SER A 79 5.96 8.22 -11.53
CA SER A 79 5.12 8.88 -10.54
C SER A 79 4.13 7.87 -9.95
N GLY A 80 4.04 7.76 -8.62
CA GLY A 80 3.09 6.85 -7.98
C GLY A 80 1.64 7.11 -8.42
N PHE A 81 1.36 8.32 -8.91
CA PHE A 81 0.13 8.68 -9.59
C PHE A 81 -0.11 7.90 -10.89
N GLU A 82 0.91 7.71 -11.74
CA GLU A 82 0.81 6.94 -12.98
C GLU A 82 0.56 5.45 -12.70
N LEU A 83 1.19 4.91 -11.67
CA LEU A 83 0.89 3.56 -11.19
C LEU A 83 -0.59 3.46 -10.76
N CYS A 84 -1.06 4.41 -9.94
CA CYS A 84 -2.45 4.44 -9.51
C CYS A 84 -3.43 4.53 -10.69
N ASP A 85 -3.17 5.41 -11.66
CA ASP A 85 -3.99 5.56 -12.86
C ASP A 85 -4.00 4.28 -13.71
N THR A 86 -2.82 3.65 -13.89
CA THR A 86 -2.68 2.37 -14.58
C THR A 86 -3.48 1.25 -13.90
N ILE A 87 -3.44 1.19 -12.57
CA ILE A 87 -4.23 0.26 -11.77
C ILE A 87 -5.74 0.52 -11.98
N ARG A 88 -6.17 1.78 -11.97
CA ARG A 88 -7.59 2.15 -12.13
C ARG A 88 -8.14 1.86 -13.52
N LYS A 89 -7.27 1.84 -14.54
CA LYS A 89 -7.60 1.44 -15.91
C LYS A 89 -7.63 -0.08 -16.13
N ASP A 90 -7.08 -0.89 -15.21
CA ASP A 90 -7.14 -2.35 -15.29
C ASP A 90 -8.43 -2.86 -14.61
N ASP A 91 -9.40 -3.31 -15.41
CA ASP A 91 -10.70 -3.82 -14.92
C ASP A 91 -10.55 -4.93 -13.86
N ARG A 92 -9.46 -5.70 -13.90
CA ARG A 92 -9.19 -6.79 -12.94
C ARG A 92 -8.74 -6.29 -11.58
N LEU A 93 -8.34 -5.02 -11.47
CA LEU A 93 -7.86 -4.37 -10.26
C LEU A 93 -8.80 -3.26 -9.78
N ARG A 94 -9.95 -3.05 -10.45
CA ARG A 94 -10.86 -1.92 -10.17
C ARG A 94 -11.41 -1.92 -8.74
N GLU A 95 -11.57 -3.09 -8.13
CA GLU A 95 -12.05 -3.26 -6.74
C GLU A 95 -10.94 -3.14 -5.70
N MET A 96 -9.67 -3.05 -6.11
CA MET A 96 -8.54 -2.90 -5.20
C MET A 96 -8.52 -1.50 -4.58
N PHE A 97 -8.48 -1.45 -3.25
CA PHE A 97 -8.26 -0.21 -2.53
C PHE A 97 -6.81 0.23 -2.71
N ILE A 98 -6.61 1.53 -2.94
CA ILE A 98 -5.28 2.13 -2.96
C ILE A 98 -5.21 3.11 -1.79
N ILE A 99 -4.20 2.94 -0.94
CA ILE A 99 -3.81 3.89 0.09
C ILE A 99 -2.58 4.61 -0.44
N ALA A 100 -2.72 5.91 -0.70
CA ALA A 100 -1.59 6.74 -1.06
C ALA A 100 -0.77 7.08 0.20
N LEU A 101 0.54 6.88 0.14
CA LEU A 101 1.47 7.44 1.10
C LEU A 101 1.93 8.81 0.58
N THR A 102 1.90 9.78 1.48
CA THR A 102 2.39 11.13 1.20
C THR A 102 3.30 11.52 2.35
N GLY A 103 4.57 11.76 2.08
CA GLY A 103 5.46 12.49 2.98
C GLY A 103 5.41 13.98 2.64
N MET A 104 5.35 14.85 3.64
CA MET A 104 5.84 16.21 3.44
C MET A 104 7.35 16.15 3.64
N ALA A 105 8.12 16.37 2.59
CA ALA A 105 9.51 16.73 2.78
C ALA A 105 9.53 18.08 3.52
N GLU A 106 10.31 18.17 4.59
CA GLU A 106 10.37 19.39 5.41
C GLU A 106 11.16 20.53 4.72
N ASP A 107 11.78 20.26 3.57
CA ASP A 107 12.64 21.20 2.85
C ASP A 107 11.95 21.86 1.65
N ASP A 108 12.11 23.19 1.55
CA ASP A 108 11.51 24.05 0.52
C ASP A 108 11.95 23.69 -0.92
N GLU A 109 13.11 23.06 -1.09
CA GLU A 109 13.62 22.60 -2.40
C GLU A 109 12.83 21.39 -2.91
N ASP A 110 12.50 20.44 -2.03
CA ASP A 110 11.71 19.26 -2.37
C ASP A 110 10.28 19.66 -2.76
N MET A 111 9.72 20.68 -2.10
CA MET A 111 8.40 21.24 -2.42
C MET A 111 8.33 21.94 -3.79
N ALA A 112 9.45 22.45 -4.31
CA ALA A 112 9.52 23.09 -5.61
C ALA A 112 9.53 22.05 -6.76
N GLU A 113 10.19 20.91 -6.55
CA GLU A 113 10.13 19.78 -7.48
C GLU A 113 8.75 19.09 -7.45
N MET A 114 8.04 19.10 -6.32
CA MET A 114 6.67 18.55 -6.18
C MET A 114 5.59 19.23 -7.05
N ARG A 115 5.88 20.36 -7.70
CA ARG A 115 4.94 21.11 -8.56
C ARG A 115 5.36 21.21 -10.03
N GLY A 116 6.51 20.65 -10.41
CA GLY A 116 7.02 20.62 -11.79
C GLY A 116 6.56 19.39 -12.56
#